data_AF-R5AWN5-F1
#
_entry.id   AF-R5AWN5-F1
#
_cell.length_a   1.000
_cell.length_b   1.000
_cell.length_c   1.000
_cell.angle_alpha   90.00
_cell.angle_beta   90.00
_cell.angle_gamma   90.00
#
_symmetry.space_group_name_H-M   'P 1'
#
loop_
_entity.id
_entity.type
_entity.pdbx_description
1 polymer ?
#
loop_
_entity_poly.entity_id
_entity_poly.type
_entity_poly.pdbx_seq_one_letter_code
_entity_poly.pdbx_strand_id
1 'polypeptide(L)' 'MKQITSNDTIFATVRGRNSIIANLRLCGMNSMADVVASVRDAVGEGCGLLTLTLRNGSQGWTDRRSILFA' A
#
# COMPACT_ATOMS: atom_id res chain seq x y z
N MET A 1 -9.11 15.42 -0.21
CA MET A 1 -9.33 13.98 0.04
C MET A 1 -8.84 13.24 -1.20
N LYS A 2 -7.89 12.30 -1.10
CA LYS A 2 -7.36 11.60 -2.28
C LYS A 2 -8.18 10.33 -2.51
N GLN A 3 -8.76 10.21 -3.69
CA GLN A 3 -9.64 9.09 -4.07
C GLN A 3 -8.80 8.04 -4.83
N ILE A 4 -9.04 6.76 -4.55
CA ILE A 4 -8.49 5.66 -5.34
C ILE A 4 -9.65 5.15 -6.21
N THR A 5 -9.39 4.97 -7.49
CA THR A 5 -10.36 4.47 -8.47
C THR A 5 -9.83 3.21 -9.12
N SER A 6 -10.72 2.33 -9.58
CA SER A 6 -10.33 1.03 -10.16
C SER A 6 -9.40 1.12 -11.36
N ASN A 7 -9.44 2.21 -12.11
CA ASN A 7 -8.55 2.46 -13.25
C ASN A 7 -7.15 2.97 -12.84
N ASP A 8 -6.93 3.25 -11.56
CA ASP A 8 -5.63 3.70 -11.09
C ASP A 8 -4.62 2.55 -11.04
N THR A 9 -3.38 2.88 -11.42
CA THR A 9 -2.22 2.04 -11.10
C THR A 9 -1.55 2.59 -9.85
N ILE A 10 -1.62 1.83 -8.75
CA ILE A 10 -0.98 2.16 -7.47
C ILE A 10 0.31 1.38 -7.32
N PHE A 11 1.40 2.07 -7.00
CA PHE A 11 2.66 1.46 -6.58
C PHE A 11 2.76 1.56 -5.05
N ALA A 12 2.80 0.42 -4.39
CA ALA A 12 2.88 0.32 -2.93
C ALA A 12 4.24 -0.22 -2.52
N THR A 13 4.99 0.55 -1.74
CA THR A 13 6.24 0.11 -1.12
C THR A 13 6.00 -0.05 0.38
N VAL A 14 6.22 -1.25 0.87
CA VAL A 14 6.08 -1.61 2.28
C VAL A 14 7.46 -1.73 2.90
N ARG A 15 7.70 -0.97 3.96
CA ARG A 15 8.93 -1.04 4.75
C ARG A 15 8.60 -1.45 6.17
N GLY A 16 9.35 -2.39 6.72
CA GLY A 16 9.32 -2.69 8.14
C GLY A 16 10.73 -2.60 8.70
N ARG A 17 10.85 -2.09 9.93
CA ARG A 17 12.15 -1.74 10.52
C ARG A 17 12.93 -0.83 9.56
N ASN A 18 13.97 -1.36 8.91
CA ASN A 18 14.84 -0.63 7.98
C ASN A 18 14.97 -1.33 6.61
N SER A 19 14.11 -2.31 6.31
CA SER A 19 14.12 -3.04 5.03
C SER A 19 12.81 -2.86 4.28
N ILE A 20 12.89 -2.95 2.95
CA ILE A 20 11.71 -3.10 2.11
C ILE A 20 11.27 -4.56 2.23
N ILE A 21 10.04 -4.75 2.69
CA ILE A 21 9.42 -6.08 2.84
C ILE A 21 8.72 -6.46 1.54
N ALA A 22 8.03 -5.51 0.91
CA ALA A 22 7.31 -5.76 -0.32
C ALA A 22 7.26 -4.50 -1.21
N ASN A 23 7.25 -4.73 -2.52
CA ASN A 23 6.88 -3.74 -3.52
C ASN A 23 5.76 -4.34 -4.38
N LEU A 24 4.62 -3.67 -4.42
CA LEU A 24 3.43 -4.14 -5.12
C LEU A 24 3.05 -3.12 -6.18
N ARG A 25 2.59 -3.64 -7.32
CA ARG A 25 1.87 -2.87 -8.33
C ARG A 25 0.43 -3.36 -8.31
N LEU A 26 -0.48 -2.47 -7.93
CA LEU A 26 -1.90 -2.76 -7.74
C LEU A 26 -2.72 -2.01 -8.79
N CYS A 27 -3.72 -2.69 -9.34
CA CYS A 27 -4.74 -2.13 -10.22
C CYS A 27 -6.12 -2.65 -9.78
N GLY A 28 -7.19 -1.97 -10.17
CA GLY A 28 -8.55 -2.38 -9.79
C GLY A 28 -8.96 -2.04 -8.36
N MET A 29 -8.14 -1.27 -7.63
CA MET A 29 -8.43 -0.86 -6.25
C MET A 29 -9.49 0.24 -6.25
N ASN A 30 -10.49 0.17 -5.38
CA ASN A 30 -11.52 1.20 -5.21
C ASN A 30 -11.35 2.00 -3.93
N SER A 31 -10.47 1.54 -3.04
CA SER A 31 -10.28 2.16 -1.74
C SER A 31 -8.88 1.93 -1.18
N MET A 32 -8.55 2.67 -0.11
CA MET A 32 -7.35 2.41 0.68
C MET A 32 -7.43 1.06 1.40
N ALA A 33 -8.62 0.60 1.76
CA ALA A 33 -8.80 -0.69 2.43
C ALA A 33 -8.40 -1.85 1.49
N ASP A 34 -8.74 -1.77 0.20
CA ASP A 34 -8.37 -2.76 -0.81
C ASP A 34 -6.84 -2.87 -0.94
N VAL A 35 -6.16 -1.71 -0.92
CA VAL A 35 -4.70 -1.63 -0.95
C VAL A 35 -4.10 -2.25 0.31
N VAL A 36 -4.63 -1.94 1.50
CA VAL A 36 -4.13 -2.49 2.77
C VAL A 36 -4.38 -4.00 2.85
N ALA A 37 -5.51 -4.50 2.35
CA ALA A 37 -5.79 -5.94 2.27
C ALA A 37 -4.76 -6.65 1.35
N SER A 38 -4.54 -6.12 0.15
CA SER A 38 -3.53 -6.65 -0.78
C SER A 38 -2.12 -6.61 -0.18
N VAL A 39 -1.80 -5.56 0.57
CA VAL A 39 -0.52 -5.45 1.30
C VAL A 39 -0.43 -6.51 2.39
N ARG A 40 -1.49 -6.74 3.18
CA ARG A 40 -1.53 -7.76 4.22
C ARG A 40 -1.29 -9.16 3.64
N ASP A 41 -1.97 -9.49 2.55
CA ASP A 41 -1.83 -10.78 1.87
C ASP A 41 -0.41 -11.00 1.35
N ALA A 42 0.25 -9.93 0.89
CA ALA A 42 1.62 -10.01 0.37
C ALA A 42 2.70 -10.12 1.45
N VAL A 43 2.52 -9.50 2.62
CA VAL A 43 3.53 -9.51 3.71
C VAL A 43 3.35 -10.67 4.69
N GLY A 44 2.16 -11.29 4.72
CA GLY A 44 1.85 -12.40 5.63
C GLY A 44 1.63 -11.98 7.09
N GLU A 45 1.46 -12.98 7.95
CA GLU A 45 1.23 -12.78 9.39
C GLU A 45 2.50 -12.33 10.14
N GLY A 46 2.32 -11.61 11.25
CA GLY A 46 3.42 -11.21 12.15
C GLY A 46 4.21 -9.97 11.74
N CYS A 47 3.80 -9.27 10.68
CA CYS A 47 4.43 -8.04 10.23
C CYS A 47 3.90 -6.83 11.03
N GLY A 48 4.40 -6.62 12.25
CA GLY A 48 3.97 -5.57 13.20
C GLY A 48 3.84 -4.14 12.63
N LEU A 49 4.68 -3.20 13.09
CA LEU A 49 4.61 -1.81 12.61
C LEU A 49 5.32 -1.66 11.26
N LEU A 50 4.59 -1.25 10.24
CA LEU A 50 5.06 -1.04 8.87
C LEU A 50 4.84 0.40 8.41
N THR A 51 5.69 0.86 7.51
CA THR A 51 5.48 2.07 6.71
C THR A 51 5.03 1.68 5.31
N LEU A 52 3.84 2.12 4.93
CA LEU A 52 3.30 1.98 3.59
C LEU A 52 3.45 3.31 2.83
N THR A 53 4.19 3.30 1.74
CA THR A 53 4.28 4.41 0.80
C THR A 53 3.51 4.05 -0.47
N LEU A 54 2.54 4.86 -0.83
CA LEU A 54 1.68 4.68 -1.99
C LEU A 54 1.92 5.79 -3.00
N ARG A 55 2.18 5.43 -4.25
CA ARG A 55 2.21 6.34 -5.38
C ARG A 55 1.10 5.96 -6.35
N ASN A 56 0.12 6.84 -6.54
CA ASN A 56 -0.84 6.70 -7.61
C ASN A 56 -0.20 7.21 -8.90
N GLY A 57 0.14 6.29 -9.80
CA GLY A 57 0.76 6.62 -11.08
C GLY A 57 -0.21 7.30 -12.05
N SER A 58 -1.50 7.02 -11.93
CA SER A 58 -2.54 7.57 -12.81
C SER A 58 -2.92 9.00 -12.43
N GLN A 59 -3.06 9.28 -11.13
CA GLN A 59 -3.45 10.61 -10.63
C GLN A 59 -2.27 11.46 -10.12
N GLY A 60 -1.05 10.93 -10.16
CA GLY A 60 0.18 11.67 -9.87
C GLY A 60 0.43 12.00 -8.39
N TRP A 61 -0.36 11.49 -7.46
CA TRP A 61 -0.19 11.76 -6.04
C TRP A 61 0.59 10.66 -5.31
N THR A 62 1.26 11.05 -4.23
CA THR A 62 1.87 10.14 -3.26
C THR A 62 1.21 10.31 -1.89
N ASP A 63 1.14 9.23 -1.13
CA ASP A 63 0.69 9.18 0.25
C ASP A 63 1.58 8.23 1.06
N ARG A 64 1.84 8.54 2.32
CA ARG A 64 2.69 7.73 3.19
C ARG A 64 2.02 7.59 4.54
N ARG A 65 1.88 6.36 5.02
CA ARG A 65 1.20 6.06 6.29
C ARG A 65 1.93 4.97 7.05
N SER A 66 1.81 5.02 8.36
CA SER A 66 2.19 3.91 9.23
C SER A 66 0.97 3.02 9.44
N ILE A 67 1.16 1.71 9.28
CA ILE A 67 0.12 0.70 9.50
C ILE A 67 0.65 -0.34 10.48
N LEU A 68 -0.22 -0.83 11.36
CA LEU A 68 0.09 -1.91 12.30
C LEU A 68 -0.73 -3.13 11.86
N PHE A 69 -0.08 -4.23 11.52
CA PHE A 69 -0.76 -5.53 11.44
C PHE A 69 -0.50 -6.29 12.74
N ALA A 70 -1.59 -6.66 13.40
CA ALA A 70 -1.62 -7.45 14.62
C ALA A 70 -2.30 -8.79 14.36
#